data_AF-A0A8J7AWH4-F1
#
_entry.id   AF-A0A8J7AWH4-F1
#
_cell.length_a   1.000
_cell.length_b   1.000
_cell.length_c   1.000
_cell.angle_alpha   90.00
_cell.angle_beta   90.00
_cell.angle_gamma   90.00
#
_symmetry.space_group_name_H-M   'P 1'
#
loop_
_entity.id
_entity.type
_entity.pdbx_description
1 polymer ?
#
loop_
_entity_poly.entity_id
_entity_poly.type
_entity_poly.pdbx_seq_one_letter_code
_entity_poly.pdbx_strand_id
1 'polypeptide(L)'
;IYLSTDGSGGVPSEALKTVLRSGGLVAAAFDADVAGETMAWRVAQQVPGIERLTPNQGKDWNEVLVNPEGGGNGWQQSRPELGQLWRWHGAATALGRPEGHLSRITEVAREVAKGQSLSEKAIAAMQRDLGSRPRTVAKKTIDVEI
;
A
#
# COMPACT_ATOMS: atom_id res chain seq x y z
N ILE A 1 -4.56 -5.72 17.99
CA ILE A 1 -6.03 -5.46 17.87
C ILE A 1 -6.43 -5.86 16.47
N TYR A 2 -7.47 -6.67 16.30
CA TYR A 2 -8.02 -7.03 15.00
C TYR A 2 -9.35 -6.30 14.81
N LEU A 3 -9.49 -5.61 13.68
CA LEU A 3 -10.69 -4.87 13.31
C LEU A 3 -11.14 -5.41 11.94
N SER A 4 -12.38 -5.87 11.86
CA SER A 4 -13.03 -6.19 10.59
C SER A 4 -14.02 -5.08 10.30
N THR A 5 -13.88 -4.44 9.15
CA THR A 5 -14.87 -3.49 8.63
C THR A 5 -15.76 -4.26 7.66
N ASP A 6 -17.07 -4.03 7.71
CA ASP A 6 -17.93 -4.42 6.60
C ASP A 6 -17.42 -3.73 5.31
N GLY A 7 -17.56 -4.36 4.14
CA GLY A 7 -16.90 -3.92 2.90
C GLY A 7 -17.23 -2.48 2.42
N SER A 8 -18.12 -1.77 3.10
CA SER A 8 -18.51 -0.37 2.90
C SER A 8 -18.12 0.56 4.07
N GLY A 9 -17.70 0.01 5.21
CA GLY A 9 -17.46 0.71 6.45
C GLY A 9 -16.36 1.75 6.41
N GLY A 10 -16.50 2.76 7.27
CA GLY A 10 -15.48 3.79 7.46
C GLY A 10 -14.22 3.19 8.08
N VAL A 11 -13.09 3.29 7.37
CA VAL A 11 -11.78 2.98 7.96
C VAL A 11 -11.42 4.09 8.95
N PRO A 12 -11.06 3.78 10.20
CA PRO A 12 -10.73 4.78 11.22
C PRO A 12 -9.34 5.39 10.97
N SER A 13 -9.19 6.06 9.83
CA SER A 13 -7.91 6.51 9.28
C SER A 13 -7.09 7.38 10.24
N GLU A 14 -7.72 8.28 10.98
CA GLU A 14 -7.03 9.13 11.97
C GLU A 14 -6.43 8.34 13.15
N ALA A 15 -7.14 7.31 13.61
CA ALA A 15 -6.62 6.41 14.65
C ALA A 15 -5.43 5.61 14.11
N LEU A 16 -5.54 5.07 12.89
CA LEU A 16 -4.47 4.30 12.24
C LEU A 16 -3.21 5.16 11.98
N LYS A 17 -3.39 6.40 11.51
CA LYS A 17 -2.29 7.37 11.38
C LYS A 17 -1.59 7.62 12.71
N THR A 18 -2.34 7.68 13.79
CA THR A 18 -1.78 7.90 15.14
C THR A 18 -0.89 6.73 15.56
N VAL A 19 -1.33 5.49 15.32
CA VAL A 19 -0.52 4.28 15.58
C VAL A 19 0.79 4.31 14.79
N LEU A 20 0.74 4.65 13.50
CA LEU A 20 1.94 4.74 12.67
C LEU A 20 2.89 5.85 13.17
N ARG A 21 2.35 7.02 13.55
CA ARG A 21 3.16 8.11 14.13
C ARG A 21 3.82 7.73 15.46
N SER A 22 3.18 6.88 16.26
CA SER A 22 3.78 6.36 17.50
C SER A 22 4.80 5.22 17.27
N GLY A 23 5.12 4.90 16.01
CA GLY A 23 6.03 3.81 15.66
C GLY A 23 5.41 2.41 15.71
N GLY A 24 4.09 2.32 15.81
CA GLY A 24 3.35 1.07 15.70
C GLY A 24 3.20 0.62 14.25
N LEU A 25 2.78 -0.64 14.07
CA LEU A 25 2.50 -1.22 12.76
C LEU A 25 1.00 -1.28 12.52
N VAL A 26 0.59 -1.00 11.28
CA VAL A 26 -0.78 -1.17 10.81
C VAL A 26 -0.73 -1.99 9.53
N ALA A 27 -1.31 -3.19 9.57
CA ALA A 27 -1.49 -4.04 8.41
C ALA A 27 -2.98 -4.15 8.08
N ALA A 28 -3.33 -4.04 6.81
CA ALA A 28 -4.67 -4.27 6.30
C ALA A 28 -4.67 -5.38 5.26
N ALA A 29 -5.58 -6.34 5.46
CA ALA A 29 -5.77 -7.48 4.59
C ALA A 29 -6.93 -7.20 3.62
N PHE A 30 -6.69 -7.38 2.33
CA PHE A 30 -7.69 -7.21 1.27
C PHE A 30 -7.75 -8.46 0.41
N ASP A 31 -8.91 -8.70 -0.21
CA ASP A 31 -9.07 -9.78 -1.18
C ASP A 31 -8.27 -9.50 -2.46
N ALA A 32 -7.88 -10.56 -3.16
CA ALA A 32 -7.14 -10.51 -4.42
C ALA A 32 -8.09 -10.33 -5.62
N ASP A 33 -8.96 -9.32 -5.55
CA ASP A 33 -9.84 -8.92 -6.64
C ASP A 33 -9.87 -7.40 -6.86
N VAL A 34 -10.66 -6.94 -7.84
CA VAL A 34 -10.76 -5.53 -8.21
C VAL A 34 -11.29 -4.66 -7.06
N ALA A 35 -12.24 -5.19 -6.26
CA ALA A 35 -12.83 -4.45 -5.15
C ALA A 35 -11.84 -4.33 -3.99
N GLY A 36 -11.18 -5.44 -3.64
CA GLY A 36 -10.09 -5.48 -2.67
C GLY A 36 -8.95 -4.52 -3.03
N GLU A 37 -8.52 -4.51 -4.30
CA GLU A 37 -7.47 -3.62 -4.76
C GLU A 37 -7.89 -2.15 -4.72
N THR A 38 -9.11 -1.83 -5.14
CA THR A 38 -9.64 -0.46 -5.08
C THR A 38 -9.70 0.05 -3.65
N MET A 39 -10.13 -0.79 -2.72
CA MET A 39 -10.16 -0.45 -1.30
C MET A 39 -8.74 -0.30 -0.73
N ALA A 40 -7.81 -1.18 -1.09
CA ALA A 40 -6.40 -1.08 -0.68
C ALA A 40 -5.80 0.27 -1.05
N TRP A 41 -6.03 0.75 -2.27
CA TRP A 41 -5.54 2.06 -2.72
C TRP A 41 -6.24 3.24 -2.06
N ARG A 42 -7.54 3.12 -1.78
CA ARG A 42 -8.27 4.12 -0.99
C ARG A 42 -7.67 4.25 0.41
N VAL A 43 -7.40 3.11 1.07
CA VAL A 43 -6.80 3.10 2.40
C VAL A 43 -5.36 3.62 2.38
N ALA A 44 -4.55 3.23 1.40
CA ALA A 44 -3.18 3.72 1.26
C ALA A 44 -3.12 5.25 1.09
N GLN A 45 -4.08 5.83 0.35
CA GLN A 45 -4.20 7.27 0.19
C GLN A 45 -4.54 7.95 1.53
N GLN A 46 -5.43 7.35 2.32
CA GLN A 46 -5.84 7.90 3.61
C GLN A 46 -4.83 7.64 4.72
N VAL A 47 -4.07 6.55 4.67
CA VAL A 47 -3.14 6.10 5.72
C VAL A 47 -1.80 5.72 5.06
N PRO A 48 -0.97 6.71 4.68
CA PRO A 48 0.35 6.44 4.12
C PRO A 48 1.21 5.65 5.10
N GLY A 49 1.89 4.62 4.60
CA GLY A 49 2.73 3.73 5.41
C GLY A 49 2.00 2.48 5.94
N ILE A 50 0.74 2.27 5.58
CA ILE A 50 0.04 1.02 5.86
C ILE A 50 0.70 -0.18 5.15
N GLU A 51 0.83 -1.30 5.85
CA GLU A 51 1.21 -2.56 5.24
C GLU A 51 -0.01 -3.22 4.60
N ARG A 52 0.16 -3.73 3.38
CA ARG A 52 -0.88 -4.47 2.69
C ARG A 52 -0.60 -5.95 2.74
N LEU A 53 -1.62 -6.69 3.13
CA LEU A 53 -1.70 -8.12 3.01
C LEU A 53 -2.74 -8.47 1.95
N THR A 54 -2.43 -9.43 1.10
CA THR A 54 -3.36 -10.01 0.13
C THR A 54 -3.11 -11.51 0.08
N PRO A 55 -4.13 -12.34 -0.21
CA PRO A 55 -3.93 -13.77 -0.32
C PRO A 55 -2.98 -14.07 -1.49
N ASN A 56 -2.01 -14.96 -1.27
CA ASN A 56 -1.00 -15.37 -2.26
C ASN A 56 -1.52 -16.45 -3.23
N GLN A 57 -2.69 -17.01 -2.94
CA GLN A 57 -3.42 -18.04 -3.68
C GLN A 57 -4.91 -17.76 -3.53
N GLY A 58 -5.75 -18.27 -4.43
CA GLY A 58 -7.19 -17.96 -4.39
C GLY A 58 -7.55 -16.49 -4.63
N LYS A 59 -8.84 -16.22 -4.76
CA LYS A 59 -9.39 -14.88 -5.00
C LYS A 59 -9.51 -14.06 -3.71
N ASP A 60 -9.83 -14.70 -2.60
CA ASP A 60 -10.09 -14.04 -1.33
C ASP A 60 -9.51 -14.82 -0.13
N TRP A 61 -9.53 -14.20 1.05
CA TRP A 61 -9.01 -14.84 2.25
C TRP A 61 -9.81 -16.06 2.70
N ASN A 62 -11.11 -16.15 2.38
CA ASN A 62 -11.91 -17.31 2.75
C ASN A 62 -11.45 -18.55 1.98
N GLU A 63 -11.18 -18.42 0.67
CA GLU A 63 -10.64 -19.51 -0.14
C GLU A 63 -9.31 -20.04 0.42
N VAL A 64 -8.40 -19.15 0.82
CA VAL A 64 -7.11 -19.53 1.42
C VAL A 64 -7.28 -20.19 2.79
N LEU A 65 -8.15 -19.65 3.64
CA LEU A 65 -8.38 -20.20 4.98
C LEU A 65 -9.06 -21.57 4.95
N VAL A 66 -9.91 -21.82 3.94
CA VAL A 66 -10.59 -23.10 3.74
C VAL A 66 -9.68 -24.13 3.07
N ASN A 67 -8.84 -23.71 2.11
CA ASN A 67 -7.92 -24.61 1.42
C ASN A 67 -6.53 -23.97 1.24
N PRO A 68 -5.65 -24.07 2.26
CA PRO A 68 -4.34 -23.41 2.24
C PRO A 68 -3.35 -24.02 1.23
N GLU A 69 -3.68 -25.15 0.61
CA GLU A 69 -2.88 -25.80 -0.45
C GLU A 69 -3.43 -25.53 -1.88
N GLY A 70 -4.38 -24.60 -2.01
CA GLY A 70 -5.01 -24.24 -3.28
C GLY A 70 -4.04 -23.74 -4.36
N GLY A 71 -4.48 -23.80 -5.62
CA GLY A 71 -3.71 -23.26 -6.75
C GLY A 71 -3.53 -21.72 -6.69
N GLY A 72 -2.50 -21.22 -7.37
CA GLY A 72 -2.15 -19.80 -7.39
C GLY A 72 -3.26 -18.86 -7.88
N ASN A 73 -3.17 -17.60 -7.47
CA ASN A 73 -4.15 -16.57 -7.78
C ASN A 73 -3.96 -15.98 -9.19
N GLY A 74 -4.63 -16.56 -10.20
CA GLY A 74 -4.53 -16.11 -11.60
C GLY A 74 -4.75 -14.60 -11.82
N TRP A 75 -5.53 -13.94 -10.95
CA TRP A 75 -5.75 -12.49 -11.02
C TRP A 75 -4.53 -11.64 -10.61
N GLN A 76 -3.81 -11.99 -9.52
CA GLN A 76 -2.59 -11.25 -9.16
C GLN A 76 -1.43 -11.60 -10.10
N GLN A 77 -1.31 -12.87 -10.49
CA GLN A 77 -0.26 -13.31 -11.40
C GLN A 77 -0.34 -12.61 -12.77
N SER A 78 -1.55 -12.28 -13.22
CA SER A 78 -1.78 -11.52 -14.45
C SER A 78 -1.56 -10.01 -14.31
N ARG A 79 -1.28 -9.51 -13.09
CA ARG A 79 -1.14 -8.06 -12.81
C ARG A 79 0.07 -7.74 -11.92
N PRO A 80 1.30 -8.14 -12.33
CA PRO A 80 2.52 -7.86 -11.56
C PRO A 80 2.76 -6.35 -11.32
N GLU A 81 2.19 -5.49 -12.15
CA GLU A 81 2.27 -4.03 -12.07
C GLU A 81 1.67 -3.50 -10.76
N LEU A 82 0.59 -4.10 -10.27
CA LEU A 82 -0.04 -3.67 -9.01
C LEU A 82 0.90 -3.86 -7.81
N GLY A 83 1.67 -4.95 -7.81
CA GLY A 83 2.74 -5.17 -6.85
C GLY A 83 3.86 -4.13 -6.95
N GLN A 84 4.23 -3.72 -8.18
CA GLN A 84 5.24 -2.68 -8.39
C GLN A 84 4.76 -1.31 -7.90
N LEU A 85 3.52 -0.95 -8.20
CA LEU A 85 2.90 0.29 -7.75
C LEU A 85 2.83 0.36 -6.23
N TRP A 86 2.53 -0.75 -5.55
CA TRP A 86 2.53 -0.79 -4.08
C TRP A 86 3.92 -0.48 -3.51
N ARG A 87 4.96 -1.10 -4.09
CA ARG A 87 6.35 -0.80 -3.71
C ARG A 87 6.72 0.66 -3.99
N TRP A 88 6.28 1.21 -5.11
CA TRP A 88 6.50 2.62 -5.43
C TRP A 88 5.85 3.55 -4.40
N HIS A 89 4.59 3.31 -4.03
CA HIS A 89 3.90 4.09 -3.00
C HIS A 89 4.64 4.03 -1.65
N GLY A 90 5.09 2.84 -1.24
CA GLY A 90 5.89 2.66 -0.02
C GLY A 90 7.21 3.43 -0.07
N ALA A 91 7.96 3.32 -1.18
CA ALA A 91 9.20 4.07 -1.38
C ALA A 91 8.99 5.59 -1.37
N ALA A 92 7.96 6.08 -2.06
CA ALA A 92 7.60 7.50 -2.08
C ALA A 92 7.24 8.01 -0.68
N THR A 93 6.54 7.19 0.12
CA THR A 93 6.24 7.49 1.52
C THR A 93 7.54 7.59 2.34
N ALA A 94 8.44 6.61 2.22
CA ALA A 94 9.72 6.60 2.94
C ALA A 94 10.67 7.75 2.52
N LEU A 95 10.54 8.24 1.29
CA LEU A 95 11.26 9.42 0.79
C LEU A 95 10.68 10.75 1.29
N GLY A 96 9.52 10.72 1.98
CA GLY A 96 8.82 11.92 2.41
C GLY A 96 8.26 12.72 1.23
N ARG A 97 7.81 12.06 0.16
CA ARG A 97 7.14 12.74 -0.96
C ARG A 97 5.83 13.40 -0.48
N PRO A 98 5.45 14.54 -1.05
CA PRO A 98 4.25 15.25 -0.63
C PRO A 98 2.98 14.45 -0.92
N GLU A 99 1.91 14.70 -0.15
CA GLU A 99 0.63 13.99 -0.25
C GLU A 99 0.04 14.01 -1.67
N GLY A 100 0.16 15.13 -2.39
CA GLY A 100 -0.29 15.23 -3.78
C GLY A 100 0.46 14.31 -4.74
N HIS A 101 1.69 13.89 -4.42
CA HIS A 101 2.42 12.87 -5.18
C HIS A 101 1.93 11.47 -4.84
N LEU A 102 1.76 11.16 -3.54
CA LEU A 102 1.21 9.88 -3.10
C LEU A 102 -0.20 9.64 -3.67
N SER A 103 -1.06 10.66 -3.65
CA SER A 103 -2.40 10.62 -4.23
C SER A 103 -2.37 10.26 -5.72
N ARG A 104 -1.42 10.82 -6.49
CA ARG A 104 -1.24 10.49 -7.91
C ARG A 104 -0.84 9.03 -8.12
N ILE A 105 0.01 8.47 -7.26
CA ILE A 105 0.38 7.05 -7.31
C ILE A 105 -0.87 6.19 -7.10
N THR A 106 -1.70 6.52 -6.10
CA THR A 106 -2.94 5.76 -5.82
C THR A 106 -3.96 5.86 -6.96
N GLU A 107 -4.03 7.00 -7.65
CA GLU A 107 -4.89 7.19 -8.82
C GLU A 107 -4.45 6.30 -9.99
N VAL A 108 -3.15 6.35 -10.35
CA VAL A 108 -2.57 5.47 -11.38
C VAL A 108 -2.86 4.01 -11.06
N ALA A 109 -2.71 3.60 -9.81
CA ALA A 109 -2.93 2.21 -9.41
C ALA A 109 -4.39 1.76 -9.47
N ARG A 110 -5.35 2.65 -9.13
CA ARG A 110 -6.78 2.36 -9.32
C ARG A 110 -7.13 2.20 -10.80
N GLU A 111 -6.53 2.98 -11.69
CA GLU A 111 -6.77 2.83 -13.12
C GLU A 111 -6.15 1.54 -13.70
N VAL A 112 -4.96 1.17 -13.24
CA VAL A 112 -4.37 -0.14 -13.58
C VAL A 112 -5.20 -1.30 -13.03
N ALA A 113 -5.77 -1.17 -11.83
CA ALA A 113 -6.69 -2.17 -11.27
C ALA A 113 -7.97 -2.34 -12.12
N LYS A 114 -8.39 -1.31 -12.86
CA LYS A 114 -9.50 -1.38 -13.83
C LYS A 114 -9.08 -1.91 -15.21
N GLY A 115 -7.80 -2.16 -15.44
CA GLY A 115 -7.27 -2.73 -16.68
C GLY A 115 -6.58 -1.73 -17.61
N GLN A 116 -6.31 -0.50 -17.17
CA GLN A 116 -5.48 0.43 -17.94
C GLN A 116 -3.99 0.05 -17.84
N SER A 117 -3.23 0.33 -18.89
CA SER A 117 -1.77 0.15 -18.88
C SER A 117 -1.08 1.34 -18.20
N LEU A 118 0.11 1.11 -17.65
CA LEU A 118 0.94 2.18 -17.09
C LEU A 118 1.40 3.15 -18.18
N SER A 119 1.20 4.45 -17.94
CA SER A 119 1.77 5.49 -18.81
C SER A 119 3.28 5.61 -18.66
N GLU A 120 3.97 6.04 -19.72
CA GLU A 120 5.42 6.29 -19.69
C GLU A 120 5.83 7.26 -18.58
N LYS A 121 5.01 8.30 -18.35
CA LYS A 121 5.22 9.28 -17.28
C LYS A 121 5.17 8.62 -15.90
N ALA A 122 4.23 7.70 -15.68
CA ALA A 122 4.14 6.95 -14.42
C ALA A 122 5.33 6.01 -14.24
N ILE A 123 5.76 5.32 -15.30
CA ILE A 123 6.94 4.44 -15.28
C ILE A 123 8.20 5.23 -14.91
N ALA A 124 8.44 6.38 -15.58
CA ALA A 124 9.59 7.22 -15.29
C ALA A 124 9.60 7.78 -13.86
N ALA A 125 8.43 8.20 -13.35
CA ALA A 125 8.30 8.66 -11.96
C ALA A 125 8.57 7.53 -10.95
N MET A 126 8.03 6.34 -11.22
CA MET A 126 8.24 5.14 -10.42
C MET A 126 9.70 4.74 -10.34
N GLN A 127 10.39 4.65 -11.47
CA GLN A 127 11.81 4.30 -11.52
C GLN A 127 12.68 5.30 -10.73
N ARG A 128 12.36 6.60 -10.81
CA ARG A 128 13.07 7.63 -10.06
C ARG A 128 12.95 7.46 -8.54
N ASP A 129 11.74 7.19 -8.04
CA ASP A 129 11.53 7.02 -6.60
C ASP A 129 12.13 5.70 -6.12
N LEU A 130 11.95 4.61 -6.85
CA LEU A 130 12.52 3.30 -6.49
C LEU A 130 14.06 3.29 -6.50
N GLY A 131 14.70 4.10 -7.36
CA GLY A 131 16.15 4.27 -7.39
C GLY A 131 16.71 5.25 -6.36
N SER A 132 15.86 5.96 -5.61
CA SER A 132 16.29 6.99 -4.65
C SER A 132 16.52 6.38 -3.25
N ARG A 133 17.56 6.84 -2.54
CA ARG A 133 17.77 6.47 -1.12
C ARG A 133 16.84 7.29 -0.21
N PRO A 134 16.19 6.67 0.80
CA PRO A 134 15.39 7.39 1.78
C PRO A 134 16.27 8.42 2.53
N ARG A 135 15.69 9.57 2.86
CA ARG A 135 16.38 10.58 3.67
C ARG A 135 16.67 9.99 5.05
N THR A 136 17.93 9.78 5.37
CA THR A 136 18.36 9.52 6.74
C THR A 136 18.03 10.77 7.57
N VAL A 137 17.09 10.68 8.49
CA VAL A 137 16.88 11.73 9.49
C VAL A 137 18.10 11.69 10.41
N ALA A 138 19.02 12.65 10.24
CA ALA A 138 20.12 12.84 11.17
C ALA A 138 19.53 13.10 12.56
N LYS A 139 19.79 12.20 13.52
CA LYS A 139 19.56 12.48 14.93
C LYS A 139 20.38 13.72 15.27
N LYS A 140 19.72 14.84 15.49
CA LYS A 140 20.34 16.01 16.11
C LYS A 140 20.54 15.63 17.58
N THR A 141 21.73 15.13 17.91
CA THR A 141 22.15 15.00 19.30
C THR A 141 22.09 16.40 19.89
N ILE A 142 21.17 16.60 20.83
CA ILE A 142 21.11 17.80 21.65
C ILE A 142 22.12 17.51 22.75
N ASP A 143 23.36 17.96 22.57
CA ASP A 143 24.31 18.02 23.68
C ASP A 143 23.80 19.11 24.63
N VAL A 144 23.29 18.67 25.79
CA VAL A 144 23.02 19.53 26.93
C VAL A 144 24.25 19.41 27.82
N GLU A 145 25.14 20.40 27.76
CA GLU A 145 26.12 20.62 28.82
C GLU A 145 25.37 21.14 30.07
N ILE A 146 25.63 20.48 31.21
CA ILE A 146 25.30 20.95 32.56
C ILE A 146 26.57 21.54 33.17
#